data_AF-A0A348Q5H6-F1
#
_entry.id   AF-A0A348Q5H6-F1
#
_cell.length_a   1.000
_cell.length_b   1.000
_cell.length_c   1.000
_cell.angle_alpha   90.00
_cell.angle_beta   90.00
_cell.angle_gamma   90.00
#
_symmetry.space_group_name_H-M   'P 1'
#
loop_
_entity.id
_entity.type
_entity.pdbx_description
1 polymer ?
#
loop_
_entity_poly.entity_id
_entity_poly.type
_entity_poly.pdbx_seq_one_letter_code
_entity_poly.pdbx_strand_id
1 'polypeptide(L)' 'MTNDDVLNVFREAGALLEGHFILSSGRRSPVFLQKALVFSQPTLSEKLCKALA' A
#
# COMPACT_ATOMS: atom_id res chain seq x y z
N MET A 1 2.43 -10.96 -9.98
CA MET A 1 1.85 -9.60 -10.03
C MET A 1 2.92 -8.65 -10.52
N THR A 2 2.56 -7.66 -11.32
CA THR A 2 3.44 -6.54 -11.66
C THR A 2 3.43 -5.49 -10.54
N ASN A 3 4.34 -4.52 -10.58
CA ASN A 3 4.33 -3.41 -9.62
C ASN A 3 3.04 -2.60 -9.68
N ASP A 4 2.47 -2.40 -10.87
CA ASP A 4 1.21 -1.68 -11.04
C ASP A 4 0.03 -2.45 -10.43
N ASP A 5 0.02 -3.78 -10.56
CA ASP A 5 -1.00 -4.62 -9.91
C ASP A 5 -0.93 -4.48 -8.39
N VAL A 6 0.28 -4.47 -7.82
CA VAL A 6 0.48 -4.29 -6.37
C VAL A 6 -0.02 -2.92 -5.94
N LEU A 7 0.36 -1.86 -6.65
CA LEU A 7 -0.10 -0.49 -6.36
C LEU A 7 -1.63 -0.38 -6.46
N ASN A 8 -2.26 -1.06 -7.42
CA ASN A 8 -3.72 -1.08 -7.54
C ASN A 8 -4.39 -1.75 -6.35
N VAL A 9 -3.83 -2.81 -5.78
CA VAL A 9 -4.36 -3.42 -4.55
C VAL A 9 -4.24 -2.45 -3.37
N PHE A 10 -3.14 -1.71 -3.25
CA PHE A 10 -3.02 -0.67 -2.22
C PHE A 10 -4.00 0.50 -2.44
N ARG A 11 -4.30 0.89 -3.69
CA ARG A 11 -5.34 1.90 -3.99
C ARG A 11 -6.74 1.39 -3.65
N GLU A 12 -7.07 0.16 -4.05
CA GLU A 12 -8.35 -0.51 -3.74
C GLU A 12 -8.59 -0.55 -2.23
N ALA A 13 -7.53 -0.80 -1.45
CA ALA A 13 -7.59 -0.80 0.00
C ALA A 13 -7.68 0.59 0.65
N GLY A 14 -7.57 1.68 -0.12
CA GLY A 14 -7.39 3.03 0.41
C GLY A 14 -6.07 3.24 1.14
N ALA A 15 -5.08 2.36 0.91
CA ALA A 15 -3.81 2.32 1.61
C ALA A 15 -2.71 3.14 0.93
N LEU A 16 -2.89 3.57 -0.31
CA LEU A 16 -1.99 4.51 -0.99
C LEU A 16 -2.55 5.94 -0.84
N LEU A 17 -1.91 6.74 -0.01
CA LEU A 17 -2.31 8.12 0.27
C LEU A 17 -1.44 9.10 -0.52
N GLU A 18 -2.07 10.15 -1.04
CA GLU A 18 -1.43 11.26 -1.73
C GLU A 18 -1.55 12.55 -0.91
N GLY A 19 -0.47 13.33 -0.80
CA GLY A 19 -0.42 14.51 0.06
C GLY A 19 1.01 14.98 0.32
N HIS A 20 1.26 15.56 1.49
CA HIS A 20 2.60 15.99 1.92
C HIS A 20 2.99 15.28 3.20
N PHE A 21 3.81 14.24 3.10
CA PHE A 21 4.19 13.41 4.23
C PHE A 21 5.66 13.60 4.59
N ILE A 22 5.97 13.59 5.89
CA ILE A 22 7.33 13.38 6.41
C ILE A 22 7.40 11.93 6.86
N LEU A 23 8.25 11.14 6.21
CA LEU A 23 8.45 9.73 6.52
C LEU A 23 9.26 9.58 7.81
N SER A 24 9.26 8.38 8.41
CA SER A 24 10.06 8.08 9.60
C SER A 24 11.57 8.26 9.40
N SER A 25 12.04 8.26 8.15
CA SER A 25 13.42 8.60 7.76
C SER A 25 13.73 10.10 7.74
N GLY A 26 12.74 10.97 8.00
CA GLY A 26 12.83 12.41 7.86
C GLY A 26 12.67 12.93 6.43
N ARG A 27 12.57 12.04 5.43
CA ARG A 27 12.37 12.43 4.03
C ARG A 27 10.95 12.92 3.80
N ARG A 28 10.80 13.93 2.93
CA ARG A 28 9.50 14.37 2.43
C ARG A 28 9.09 13.50 1.24
N SER A 29 7.82 13.10 1.21
CA SER A 29 7.26 12.28 0.15
C SER A 29 5.86 12.78 -0.22
N PRO A 30 5.50 12.81 -1.52
CA PRO A 30 4.13 13.11 -1.95
C PRO A 30 3.16 11.95 -1.69
N VAL A 31 3.70 10.77 -1.34
CA VAL A 31 2.92 9.53 -1.12
C VAL A 31 3.26 8.87 0.21
N PHE A 32 2.27 8.24 0.82
CA PHE A 32 2.43 7.41 2.00
C PHE A 32 1.61 6.13 1.88
N LEU A 33 2.20 4.99 2.29
CA LEU A 33 1.57 3.69 2.18
C LEU A 33 1.17 3.17 3.57
N GLN A 34 -0.12 3.23 3.87
CA GLN A 34 -0.70 2.83 5.15
C GLN A 34 -1.09 1.35 5.11
N LYS A 35 -0.10 0.44 5.19
CA LYS A 35 -0.28 -1.01 5.05
C LYS A 35 -1.34 -1.64 5.96
N ALA A 36 -1.62 -1.04 7.12
CA ALA A 36 -2.65 -1.52 8.04
C ALA A 36 -4.05 -1.57 7.41
N LEU A 37 -4.35 -0.67 6.46
CA LEU A 37 -5.63 -0.65 5.74
C LEU A 37 -5.80 -1.80 4.75
N VAL A 38 -4.68 -2.39 4.27
CA VAL A 38 -4.75 -3.63 3.49
C VAL A 38 -4.99 -4.82 4.40
N PHE A 39 -4.31 -4.85 5.56
CA PHE A 39 -4.42 -5.96 6.53
C PHE A 39 -5.79 -6.07 7.19
N SER A 40 -6.58 -4.99 7.21
CA SER A 40 -7.99 -5.04 7.62
C SER A 40 -8.91 -5.67 6.55
N GLN A 41 -8.40 -5.98 5.36
CA GLN A 41 -9.16 -6.53 4.23
C GLN A 41 -8.59 -7.89 3.81
N PRO A 42 -9.15 -9.01 4.32
CA PRO A 42 -8.58 -10.35 4.13
C PRO A 42 -8.34 -10.73 2.68
N THR A 43 -9.28 -10.42 1.78
CA THR A 43 -9.16 -10.73 0.35
C THR A 43 -8.02 -9.98 -0.32
N LEU A 44 -7.81 -8.70 0.01
CA LEU A 44 -6.72 -7.90 -0.56
C LEU A 44 -5.37 -8.33 0.02
N SER A 45 -5.33 -8.65 1.31
CA SER A 45 -4.15 -9.22 1.96
C SER A 45 -3.73 -10.54 1.33
N GLU A 46 -4.68 -11.44 1.09
CA GLU A 46 -4.41 -12.73 0.45
C GLU A 46 -3.82 -12.57 -0.96
N LYS A 47 -4.35 -11.65 -1.77
CA LYS A 47 -3.80 -11.34 -3.10
C LYS A 47 -2.31 -10.97 -3.02
N LEU A 48 -1.95 -10.07 -2.09
CA LEU A 48 -0.56 -9.65 -1.92
C LEU A 48 0.33 -10.77 -1.38
N CYS A 49 -0.14 -11.52 -0.38
CA CYS A 49 0.63 -12.63 0.20
C CYS A 49 0.90 -13.73 -0.82
N LYS A 50 -0.07 -14.05 -1.68
CA LYS A 50 0.10 -15.02 -2.78
C LYS A 50 1.15 -14.59 -3.80
N ALA A 51 1.29 -13.30 -4.04
CA ALA A 51 2.29 -12.77 -4.97
C ALA A 51 3.69 -12.64 -4.35
N LEU A 52 3.80 -12.68 -3.03
CA LEU A 52 5.06 -12.63 -2.29
C LEU A 52 5.71 -14.01 -2.13
N ALA A 53 4.90 -15.08 -2.05
CA ALA A 53 5.33 -16.47 -1.90
C ALA A 53 5.97 -17.02 -3.18
#